data_AF-A0A315EL31-F1
#
_entry.id   AF-A0A315EL31-F1
#
_cell.length_a   1.000
_cell.length_b   1.000
_cell.length_c   1.000
_cell.angle_alpha   90.00
_cell.angle_beta   90.00
_cell.angle_gamma   90.00
#
_symmetry.space_group_name_H-M   'P 1'
#
loop_
_entity.id
_entity.type
_entity.pdbx_description
1 polymer ?
#
loop_
_entity_poly.entity_id
_entity_poly.type
_entity_poly.pdbx_seq_one_letter_code
_entity_poly.pdbx_strand_id
1 'polypeptide(L)'
;MFAYVGSRTTRERNARGDGISVFKCDAATGQLSLVQVVGDLVNPSFLARNKAGDRLYVVHGDCEDISAFKIDAASGKLEFLNRQSTEGQNPVHLALDPTEKFVVVSNHITGTLVVLPMAEDGSLLPLTQKVQLAGEPGPHRKEQPFTKPHFNPFDPTGQFVLVPDKGLDKVFTFRFADGQLRAADVPDVAARETSGPRHLAFHPTKPWVYVVNELDSTVTAYHLDAKTGELKPFQIVSSLADTFTANSRSSEIEVDQAGQTVYASNRGEDSIAVFSVNPVSGRLTLIQTQAAMGRTPRFFVLDPSNRWMYVLNEDSDTIVTLGVKSQDGTLSPTQHEVSCGSPVCMVFVSA
;
A
#
# COMPACT_ATOMS: atom_id res chain seq x y z
N MET A 1 1.99 13.33 -17.24
CA MET A 1 1.96 12.53 -16.00
C MET A 1 3.07 11.50 -16.06
N PHE A 2 3.77 11.31 -14.95
CA PHE A 2 4.77 10.28 -14.76
C PHE A 2 4.30 9.26 -13.73
N ALA A 3 4.82 8.04 -13.84
CA ALA A 3 4.63 6.99 -12.85
C ALA A 3 5.98 6.47 -12.38
N TYR A 4 6.11 6.25 -11.08
CA TYR A 4 7.32 5.74 -10.44
C TYR A 4 7.01 4.36 -9.89
N VAL A 5 7.79 3.38 -10.31
CA VAL A 5 7.59 1.97 -9.94
C VAL A 5 8.79 1.49 -9.16
N GLY A 6 8.54 1.05 -7.94
CA GLY A 6 9.53 0.40 -7.09
C GLY A 6 9.51 -1.11 -7.33
N SER A 7 10.70 -1.70 -7.42
CA SER A 7 10.88 -3.13 -7.65
C SER A 7 11.71 -3.78 -6.55
N ARG A 8 11.51 -5.09 -6.34
CA ARG A 8 12.50 -5.90 -5.63
C ARG A 8 13.69 -6.19 -6.53
N THR A 9 14.88 -6.22 -5.95
CA THR A 9 16.15 -6.29 -6.69
C THR A 9 17.08 -7.40 -6.19
N THR A 10 16.79 -8.02 -5.03
CA THR A 10 17.69 -9.00 -4.44
C THR A 10 17.43 -10.44 -4.87
N ARG A 11 18.52 -11.22 -4.91
CA ARG A 11 18.48 -12.66 -5.22
C ARG A 11 17.72 -13.45 -4.16
N GLU A 12 17.79 -13.05 -2.90
CA GLU A 12 17.10 -13.67 -1.75
C GLU A 12 15.58 -13.63 -1.93
N ARG A 13 15.07 -12.62 -2.66
CA ARG A 13 13.67 -12.49 -3.04
C ARG A 13 13.34 -13.16 -4.37
N ASN A 14 14.32 -13.82 -5.01
CA ASN A 14 14.23 -14.30 -6.39
C ASN A 14 13.71 -13.19 -7.32
N ALA A 15 14.20 -11.96 -7.12
CA ALA A 15 13.72 -10.79 -7.83
C ALA A 15 14.60 -10.44 -9.03
N ARG A 16 14.03 -9.69 -9.99
CA ARG A 16 14.65 -9.33 -11.27
C ARG A 16 14.52 -7.83 -11.58
N GLY A 17 14.16 -7.01 -10.60
CA GLY A 17 14.08 -5.57 -10.74
C GLY A 17 15.44 -4.89 -10.59
N ASP A 18 15.54 -3.68 -11.15
CA ASP A 18 16.78 -2.89 -11.21
C ASP A 18 16.70 -1.58 -10.41
N GLY A 19 15.77 -1.48 -9.45
CA GLY A 19 15.60 -0.30 -8.60
C GLY A 19 14.26 0.39 -8.83
N ILE A 20 14.26 1.70 -9.12
CA ILE A 20 13.04 2.47 -9.42
C ILE A 20 12.96 2.72 -10.92
N SER A 21 11.87 2.28 -11.55
CA SER A 21 11.57 2.58 -12.95
C SER A 21 10.64 3.79 -13.05
N VAL A 22 11.02 4.79 -13.85
CA VAL A 22 10.21 5.97 -14.16
C VAL A 22 9.58 5.78 -15.53
N PHE A 23 8.27 5.91 -15.61
CA PHE A 23 7.51 5.83 -16.85
C PHE A 23 6.81 7.15 -17.14
N LYS A 24 6.73 7.51 -18.41
CA LYS A 24 5.74 8.46 -18.91
C LYS A 24 4.44 7.70 -19.18
N CYS A 25 3.33 8.21 -18.68
CA CYS A 25 2.01 7.63 -18.86
C CYS A 25 1.23 8.38 -19.94
N ASP A 26 0.71 7.66 -20.93
CA ASP A 26 -0.32 8.16 -21.84
C ASP A 26 -1.67 8.07 -21.14
N ALA A 27 -2.30 9.21 -20.87
CA ALA A 27 -3.57 9.26 -20.14
C ALA A 27 -4.75 8.71 -20.96
N ALA A 28 -4.68 8.74 -22.29
CA ALA A 28 -5.76 8.33 -23.17
C ALA A 28 -5.78 6.80 -23.37
N THR A 29 -4.62 6.16 -23.39
CA THR A 29 -4.50 4.71 -23.61
C THR A 29 -4.13 3.92 -22.36
N GLY A 30 -3.57 4.59 -21.34
CA GLY A 30 -2.96 3.95 -20.19
C GLY A 30 -1.58 3.35 -20.48
N GLN A 31 -0.98 3.62 -21.64
CA GLN A 31 0.32 3.04 -21.99
C GLN A 31 1.47 3.67 -21.19
N LEU A 32 2.41 2.84 -20.74
CA LEU A 32 3.64 3.24 -20.06
C LEU A 32 4.84 3.21 -21.01
N SER A 33 5.65 4.26 -21.01
CA SER A 33 6.91 4.36 -21.75
C SER A 33 8.06 4.66 -20.80
N LEU A 34 9.09 3.81 -20.78
CA LEU A 34 10.21 3.96 -19.85
C LEU A 34 11.01 5.25 -20.13
N VAL A 35 11.34 5.98 -19.07
CA VAL A 35 12.08 7.24 -19.08
C VAL A 35 13.44 7.09 -18.41
N GLN A 36 13.47 6.42 -17.26
CA GLN A 36 14.67 6.26 -16.43
C GLN A 36 14.55 4.95 -15.63
N VAL A 37 15.69 4.32 -15.38
CA VAL A 37 15.86 3.36 -14.28
C VAL A 37 16.87 3.96 -13.31
N VAL A 38 16.47 4.09 -12.05
CA VAL A 38 17.35 4.50 -10.95
C VAL A 38 17.87 3.23 -10.30
N GLY A 39 19.09 2.84 -10.70
CA GLY A 39 19.81 1.67 -10.21
C GLY A 39 20.46 1.87 -8.84
N ASP A 40 21.25 0.88 -8.43
CA ASP A 40 22.00 0.85 -7.16
C ASP A 40 21.12 1.02 -5.89
N LEU A 41 19.83 0.70 -6.02
CA LEU A 41 18.88 0.66 -4.91
C LEU A 41 18.53 -0.79 -4.58
N VAL A 42 18.67 -1.14 -3.30
CA VAL A 42 18.25 -2.45 -2.81
C VAL A 42 16.76 -2.38 -2.47
N ASN A 43 15.95 -3.19 -3.15
CA ASN A 43 14.52 -3.38 -2.89
C ASN A 43 13.71 -2.10 -2.56
N PRO A 44 13.69 -1.06 -3.40
CA PRO A 44 12.77 0.08 -3.23
C PRO A 44 11.31 -0.38 -3.30
N SER A 45 10.73 -0.83 -2.18
CA SER A 45 9.56 -1.71 -2.18
C SER A 45 8.24 -1.01 -1.92
N PHE A 46 8.27 0.25 -1.46
CA PHE A 46 7.11 1.11 -1.35
C PHE A 46 7.52 2.56 -1.56
N LEU A 47 6.71 3.33 -2.28
CA LEU A 47 6.98 4.74 -2.57
C LEU A 47 5.81 5.61 -2.10
N ALA A 48 6.10 6.81 -1.61
CA ALA A 48 5.11 7.87 -1.52
C ALA A 48 5.68 9.17 -2.08
N ARG A 49 4.79 9.99 -2.64
CA ARG A 49 5.12 11.35 -3.08
C ARG A 49 4.55 12.37 -2.13
N ASN A 50 5.11 13.57 -2.15
CA ASN A 50 4.45 14.71 -1.54
C ASN A 50 3.27 15.23 -2.40
N LYS A 51 2.49 16.14 -1.83
CA LYS A 51 1.31 16.76 -2.44
C LYS A 51 1.68 17.54 -3.70
N ALA A 52 2.78 18.29 -3.64
CA ALA A 52 3.31 19.05 -4.78
C ALA A 52 3.81 18.13 -5.92
N GLY A 53 4.11 16.86 -5.63
CA GLY A 53 4.60 15.91 -6.62
C GLY A 53 6.05 16.16 -7.04
N ASP A 54 6.80 16.97 -6.29
CA ASP A 54 8.20 17.29 -6.57
C ASP A 54 9.18 16.52 -5.66
N ARG A 55 8.68 15.69 -4.75
CA ARG A 55 9.46 14.77 -3.90
C ARG A 55 8.90 13.35 -3.93
N LEU A 56 9.82 12.39 -3.87
CA LEU A 56 9.53 10.95 -3.75
C LEU A 56 10.32 10.36 -2.57
N TYR A 57 9.63 9.61 -1.73
CA TYR A 57 10.17 8.93 -0.56
C TYR A 57 10.01 7.43 -0.71
N VAL A 58 11.02 6.67 -0.31
CA VAL A 58 11.12 5.25 -0.64
C VAL A 58 11.58 4.45 0.56
N VAL A 59 10.87 3.36 0.89
CA VAL A 59 11.39 2.35 1.82
C VAL A 59 12.18 1.29 1.07
N HIS A 60 13.25 0.79 1.70
CA HIS A 60 14.08 -0.28 1.17
C HIS A 60 13.78 -1.59 1.92
N GLY A 61 13.00 -2.47 1.30
CA GLY A 61 12.64 -3.78 1.86
C GLY A 61 13.88 -4.64 2.10
N ASP A 62 13.87 -5.44 3.16
CA ASP A 62 15.04 -6.21 3.64
C ASP A 62 16.26 -5.36 4.07
N CYS A 63 16.16 -4.02 4.07
CA CYS A 63 17.16 -3.10 4.59
C CYS A 63 16.69 -2.44 5.89
N GLU A 64 17.31 -1.32 6.28
CA GLU A 64 17.09 -0.61 7.55
C GLU A 64 16.92 0.90 7.36
N ASP A 65 16.54 1.33 6.16
CA ASP A 65 16.61 2.73 5.74
C ASP A 65 15.49 3.16 4.76
N ILE A 66 15.30 4.48 4.71
CA ILE A 66 14.44 5.17 3.74
C ILE A 66 15.24 6.22 2.98
N SER A 67 14.93 6.42 1.70
CA SER A 67 15.57 7.42 0.84
C SER A 67 14.58 8.50 0.39
N ALA A 68 15.10 9.70 0.12
CA ALA A 68 14.36 10.81 -0.48
C ALA A 68 14.98 11.23 -1.81
N PHE A 69 14.11 11.60 -2.75
CA PHE A 69 14.47 12.06 -4.08
C PHE A 69 13.68 13.32 -4.44
N LYS A 70 14.31 14.19 -5.23
CA LYS A 70 13.66 15.27 -5.95
C LYS A 70 13.19 14.76 -7.32
N ILE A 71 12.03 15.27 -7.75
CA ILE A 71 11.47 15.00 -9.07
C ILE A 71 11.66 16.24 -9.95
N ASP A 72 12.29 16.07 -11.11
CA ASP A 72 12.27 17.08 -12.16
C ASP A 72 10.90 17.06 -12.88
N ALA A 73 10.11 18.12 -12.74
CA ALA A 73 8.73 18.16 -13.25
C ALA A 73 8.65 18.01 -14.78
N ALA A 74 9.65 18.48 -15.52
CA ALA A 74 9.64 18.47 -16.98
C ALA A 74 9.94 17.07 -17.55
N SER A 75 10.95 16.39 -17.00
CA SER A 75 11.42 15.10 -17.50
C SER A 75 10.94 13.89 -16.68
N GLY A 76 10.42 14.11 -15.47
CA GLY A 76 10.06 13.07 -14.52
C GLY A 76 11.27 12.40 -13.85
N LYS A 77 12.49 12.86 -14.13
CA LYS A 77 13.70 12.21 -13.62
C LYS A 77 13.86 12.42 -12.11
N LEU A 78 14.40 11.40 -11.45
CA LEU A 78 14.73 11.43 -10.03
C LEU A 78 16.18 11.86 -9.80
N GLU A 79 16.35 12.75 -8.82
CA GLU A 79 17.63 13.17 -8.27
C GLU A 79 17.66 12.77 -6.78
N PHE A 80 18.68 12.03 -6.36
CA PHE A 80 18.81 11.59 -4.96
C PHE A 80 19.10 12.78 -4.04
N LEU A 81 18.40 12.86 -2.90
CA LEU A 81 18.64 13.87 -1.86
C LEU A 81 19.48 13.28 -0.73
N ASN A 82 18.88 12.36 0.04
CA ASN A 82 19.56 11.68 1.12
C ASN A 82 18.85 10.38 1.51
N ARG A 83 19.41 9.72 2.53
CA ARG A 83 18.91 8.50 3.14
C ARG A 83 19.05 8.59 4.65
N GLN A 84 18.10 8.00 5.38
CA GLN A 84 18.12 7.91 6.84
C GLN A 84 17.78 6.50 7.30
N SER A 85 18.39 6.06 8.40
CA SER A 85 18.03 4.80 9.03
C SER A 85 16.66 4.90 9.71
N THR A 86 15.91 3.80 9.70
CA THR A 86 14.68 3.62 10.48
C THR A 86 14.96 3.00 11.85
N GLU A 87 16.22 2.70 12.17
CA GLU A 87 16.65 1.91 13.34
C GLU A 87 15.85 0.59 13.51
N GLY A 88 15.30 0.06 12.43
CA GLY A 88 14.52 -1.16 12.40
C GLY A 88 14.79 -1.94 11.13
N GLN A 89 14.18 -3.11 11.00
CA GLN A 89 14.45 -4.01 9.88
C GLN A 89 13.24 -4.20 8.99
N ASN A 90 13.52 -4.25 7.68
CA ASN A 90 12.57 -4.45 6.61
C ASN A 90 11.42 -3.43 6.69
N PRO A 91 11.69 -2.14 6.47
CA PRO A 91 10.63 -1.15 6.31
C PRO A 91 9.79 -1.50 5.08
N VAL A 92 8.48 -1.62 5.27
CA VAL A 92 7.55 -2.10 4.21
C VAL A 92 6.54 -1.05 3.76
N HIS A 93 6.38 0.03 4.52
CA HIS A 93 5.46 1.11 4.19
C HIS A 93 5.92 2.43 4.82
N LEU A 94 5.62 3.55 4.15
CA LEU A 94 5.77 4.89 4.69
C LEU A 94 4.56 5.77 4.35
N ALA A 95 4.26 6.75 5.19
CA ALA A 95 3.23 7.76 4.95
C ALA A 95 3.68 9.13 5.44
N LEU A 96 3.44 10.16 4.63
CA LEU A 96 3.67 11.54 5.03
C LEU A 96 2.50 12.03 5.88
N ASP A 97 2.80 12.81 6.91
CA ASP A 97 1.76 13.50 7.66
C ASP A 97 1.09 14.58 6.79
N PRO A 98 -0.14 15.02 7.11
CA PRO A 98 -0.86 16.01 6.32
C PRO A 98 -0.12 17.34 6.14
N THR A 99 0.79 17.70 7.05
CA THR A 99 1.58 18.94 6.93
C THR A 99 2.85 18.75 6.09
N GLU A 100 3.20 17.52 5.74
CA GLU A 100 4.42 17.13 5.03
C GLU A 100 5.69 17.61 5.73
N LYS A 101 5.68 17.54 7.06
CA LYS A 101 6.84 17.81 7.93
C LYS A 101 7.43 16.55 8.54
N PHE A 102 6.68 15.45 8.52
CA PHE A 102 7.06 14.17 9.10
C PHE A 102 6.68 13.03 8.16
N VAL A 103 7.49 11.97 8.20
CA VAL A 103 7.16 10.67 7.61
C VAL A 103 7.08 9.62 8.72
N VAL A 104 6.05 8.80 8.67
CA VAL A 104 5.87 7.63 9.54
C VAL A 104 6.22 6.39 8.73
N VAL A 105 7.03 5.48 9.29
CA VAL A 105 7.49 4.26 8.62
C VAL A 105 7.15 3.03 9.47
N SER A 106 6.69 1.96 8.81
CA SER A 106 6.46 0.64 9.42
C SER A 106 7.62 -0.30 9.15
N ASN A 107 8.33 -0.71 10.20
CA ASN A 107 9.38 -1.74 10.14
C ASN A 107 8.80 -3.12 10.46
N HIS A 108 8.67 -3.96 9.44
CA HIS A 108 7.93 -5.22 9.50
C HIS A 108 8.59 -6.27 10.39
N ILE A 109 9.93 -6.39 10.37
CA ILE A 109 10.62 -7.47 11.07
C ILE A 109 10.89 -7.11 12.53
N THR A 110 11.22 -5.86 12.81
CA THR A 110 11.41 -5.40 14.20
C THR A 110 10.10 -5.08 14.93
N GLY A 111 8.97 -5.01 14.23
CA GLY A 111 7.68 -4.71 14.87
C GLY A 111 7.58 -3.28 15.38
N THR A 112 8.15 -2.31 14.67
CA THR A 112 8.23 -0.91 15.13
C THR A 112 7.62 0.06 14.12
N LEU A 113 7.09 1.16 14.64
CA LEU A 113 6.82 2.37 13.87
C LEU A 113 7.88 3.41 14.21
N VAL A 114 8.31 4.20 13.23
CA VAL A 114 9.21 5.34 13.46
C VAL A 114 8.70 6.61 12.82
N VAL A 115 9.06 7.75 13.41
CA VAL A 115 8.73 9.08 12.91
C VAL A 115 10.02 9.82 12.61
N LEU A 116 10.18 10.26 11.36
CA LEU A 116 11.30 11.08 10.91
C LEU A 116 10.77 12.47 10.51
N PRO A 117 11.34 13.57 11.03
CA PRO A 117 11.08 14.88 10.48
C PRO A 117 11.69 15.04 9.08
N MET A 118 11.20 16.02 8.33
CA MET A 118 11.72 16.39 7.03
C MET A 118 12.18 17.86 7.06
N ALA A 119 13.28 18.15 6.36
CA ALA A 119 13.76 19.50 6.15
C ALA A 119 12.91 20.22 5.07
N GLU A 120 13.06 21.54 4.97
CA GLU A 120 12.32 22.36 4.00
C GLU A 120 12.59 21.97 2.55
N ASP A 121 13.76 21.43 2.25
CA ASP A 121 14.13 20.95 0.91
C ASP A 121 13.55 19.56 0.60
N GLY A 122 12.86 18.91 1.54
CA GLY A 122 12.33 17.55 1.45
C GLY A 122 13.33 16.45 1.79
N SER A 123 14.53 16.77 2.27
CA SER A 123 15.47 15.77 2.79
C SER A 123 15.03 15.23 4.16
N LEU A 124 15.38 13.98 4.43
CA LEU A 124 15.02 13.28 5.66
C LEU A 124 15.96 13.64 6.81
N LEU A 125 15.41 13.96 7.98
CA LEU A 125 16.18 14.20 9.20
C LEU A 125 16.21 12.93 10.07
N PRO A 126 17.15 12.80 11.03
CA PRO A 126 17.19 11.67 11.96
C PRO A 126 15.85 11.48 12.69
N LEU A 127 15.49 10.22 12.96
CA LEU A 127 14.22 9.90 13.60
C LEU A 127 14.10 10.56 14.98
N THR A 128 12.89 11.00 15.32
CA THR A 128 12.56 11.63 16.60
C THR A 128 11.70 10.74 17.50
N GLN A 129 11.19 9.63 16.97
CA GLN A 129 10.39 8.69 17.73
C GLN A 129 10.49 7.29 17.15
N LYS A 130 10.55 6.31 18.04
CA LYS A 130 10.41 4.88 17.75
C LYS A 130 9.40 4.27 18.71
N VAL A 131 8.40 3.57 18.17
CA VAL A 131 7.31 2.94 18.89
C VAL A 131 7.37 1.44 18.66
N GLN A 132 7.51 0.66 19.73
CA GLN A 132 7.42 -0.80 19.67
C GLN A 132 5.95 -1.21 19.71
N LEU A 133 5.53 -2.05 18.77
CA LEU A 133 4.23 -2.71 18.83
C LEU A 133 4.37 -3.99 19.66
N ALA A 134 3.42 -4.18 20.58
CA ALA A 134 3.38 -5.32 21.47
C ALA A 134 1.99 -5.97 21.42
N GLY A 135 1.94 -7.27 21.65
CA GLY A 135 0.73 -8.06 21.69
C GLY A 135 1.04 -9.54 21.56
N GLU A 136 0.02 -10.36 21.77
CA GLU A 136 0.13 -11.80 21.61
C GLU A 136 0.22 -12.17 20.12
N PRO A 137 1.23 -12.98 19.72
CA PRO A 137 1.31 -13.48 18.35
C PRO A 137 0.08 -14.29 17.93
N GLY A 138 -0.34 -14.13 16.69
CA GLY A 138 -1.44 -14.89 16.10
C GLY A 138 -1.11 -16.40 15.96
N PRO A 139 -2.13 -17.25 15.78
CA PRO A 139 -1.98 -18.70 15.85
C PRO A 139 -1.21 -19.33 14.67
N HIS A 140 -0.98 -18.59 13.55
CA HIS A 140 -0.26 -19.12 12.40
C HIS A 140 1.26 -19.22 12.66
N ARG A 141 1.70 -20.37 13.17
CA ARG A 141 3.08 -20.69 13.58
C ARG A 141 4.23 -20.11 12.72
N LYS A 142 4.10 -20.12 11.39
CA LYS A 142 5.14 -19.61 10.48
C LYS A 142 5.03 -18.12 10.14
N GLU A 143 3.81 -17.61 10.03
CA GLU A 143 3.54 -16.26 9.49
C GLU A 143 3.36 -15.23 10.59
N GLN A 144 2.99 -15.68 11.78
CA GLN A 144 2.68 -14.90 12.96
C GLN A 144 3.57 -15.26 14.18
N PRO A 145 4.90 -15.41 14.03
CA PRO A 145 5.77 -15.71 15.17
C PRO A 145 5.99 -14.52 16.11
N PHE A 146 5.69 -13.29 15.66
CA PHE A 146 5.87 -12.02 16.38
C PHE A 146 5.13 -10.90 15.62
N THR A 147 5.09 -9.69 16.18
CA THR A 147 4.50 -8.46 15.57
C THR A 147 5.07 -8.12 14.19
N LYS A 148 4.19 -7.80 13.25
CA LYS A 148 4.53 -7.56 11.85
C LYS A 148 3.62 -6.45 11.27
N PRO A 149 3.82 -5.18 11.68
CA PRO A 149 3.11 -4.07 11.05
C PRO A 149 3.42 -4.07 9.55
N HIS A 150 2.41 -3.82 8.74
CA HIS A 150 2.56 -3.88 7.29
C HIS A 150 2.16 -2.57 6.58
N PHE A 151 1.45 -1.67 7.26
CA PHE A 151 0.92 -0.44 6.66
C PHE A 151 0.71 0.63 7.73
N ASN A 152 0.68 1.92 7.36
CA ASN A 152 0.47 3.03 8.32
C ASN A 152 -0.10 4.33 7.69
N PRO A 153 -1.19 4.28 6.93
CA PRO A 153 -1.78 5.47 6.33
C PRO A 153 -2.42 6.37 7.39
N PHE A 154 -2.42 7.68 7.11
CA PHE A 154 -3.23 8.64 7.85
C PHE A 154 -4.69 8.52 7.40
N ASP A 155 -5.62 8.66 8.33
CA ASP A 155 -7.04 8.83 7.99
C ASP A 155 -7.25 10.15 7.22
N PRO A 156 -8.38 10.33 6.50
CA PRO A 156 -8.62 11.53 5.70
C PRO A 156 -8.57 12.85 6.47
N THR A 157 -8.81 12.83 7.79
CA THR A 157 -8.68 14.01 8.65
C THR A 157 -7.24 14.27 9.11
N GLY A 158 -6.36 13.28 8.97
CA GLY A 158 -4.97 13.34 9.40
C GLY A 158 -4.73 13.18 10.90
N GLN A 159 -5.78 12.85 11.65
CA GLN A 159 -5.74 12.74 13.11
C GLN A 159 -5.22 11.38 13.58
N PHE A 160 -5.51 10.33 12.80
CA PHE A 160 -5.20 8.95 13.14
C PHE A 160 -4.30 8.30 12.11
N VAL A 161 -3.44 7.42 12.58
CA VAL A 161 -2.65 6.47 11.79
C VAL A 161 -3.11 5.08 12.15
N LEU A 162 -3.63 4.34 11.17
CA LEU A 162 -4.11 2.97 11.37
C LEU A 162 -3.05 1.99 10.88
N VAL A 163 -2.74 0.98 11.69
CA VAL A 163 -1.61 0.07 11.47
C VAL A 163 -2.08 -1.38 11.57
N PRO A 164 -2.42 -2.01 10.43
CA PRO A 164 -2.60 -3.45 10.35
C PRO A 164 -1.31 -4.18 10.73
N ASP A 165 -1.42 -5.09 11.68
CA ASP A 165 -0.35 -5.98 12.10
C ASP A 165 -0.73 -7.43 11.76
N LYS A 166 -0.04 -7.96 10.75
CA LYS A 166 -0.23 -9.34 10.29
C LYS A 166 0.09 -10.34 11.39
N GLY A 167 1.11 -10.04 12.18
CA GLY A 167 1.70 -10.93 13.17
C GLY A 167 0.87 -11.10 14.43
N LEU A 168 0.07 -10.10 14.77
CA LEU A 168 -0.76 -10.08 15.98
C LEU A 168 -2.25 -10.29 15.72
N ASP A 169 -2.68 -10.40 14.45
CA ASP A 169 -4.11 -10.38 14.08
C ASP A 169 -4.84 -9.16 14.65
N LYS A 170 -4.25 -7.96 14.48
CA LYS A 170 -4.80 -6.71 15.02
C LYS A 170 -4.64 -5.56 14.05
N VAL A 171 -5.48 -4.54 14.23
CA VAL A 171 -5.26 -3.21 13.65
C VAL A 171 -5.11 -2.22 14.79
N PHE A 172 -3.94 -1.60 14.90
CA PHE A 172 -3.69 -0.54 15.88
C PHE A 172 -4.19 0.80 15.34
N THR A 173 -4.59 1.68 16.25
CA THR A 173 -4.92 3.08 15.98
C THR A 173 -4.06 3.99 16.84
N PHE A 174 -3.30 4.86 16.20
CA PHE A 174 -2.52 5.91 16.86
C PHE A 174 -3.12 7.27 16.52
N ARG A 175 -3.12 8.19 17.47
CA ARG A 175 -3.23 9.63 17.18
C ARG A 175 -1.87 10.16 16.73
N PHE A 176 -1.88 11.06 15.76
CA PHE A 176 -0.68 11.80 15.38
C PHE A 176 -0.85 13.30 15.70
N ALA A 177 0.01 13.81 16.56
CA ALA A 177 0.02 15.22 16.94
C ALA A 177 1.44 15.64 17.30
N ASP A 178 1.80 16.87 16.94
CA ASP A 178 3.10 17.48 17.27
C ASP A 178 4.32 16.64 16.82
N GLY A 179 4.20 15.94 15.68
CA GLY A 179 5.27 15.08 15.18
C GLY A 179 5.47 13.79 15.98
N GLN A 180 4.45 13.34 16.73
CA GLN A 180 4.52 12.16 17.57
C GLN A 180 3.27 11.28 17.40
N LEU A 181 3.50 9.97 17.37
CA LEU A 181 2.49 8.93 17.53
C LEU A 181 2.17 8.75 19.02
N ARG A 182 0.89 8.75 19.36
CA ARG A 182 0.36 8.40 20.68
C ARG A 182 -0.74 7.37 20.50
N ALA A 183 -0.89 6.44 21.44
CA ALA A 183 -2.02 5.53 21.42
C ALA A 183 -3.34 6.33 21.34
N ALA A 184 -4.27 5.89 20.49
CA ALA A 184 -5.62 6.45 20.49
C ALA A 184 -6.39 6.05 21.76
N ASP A 185 -7.55 6.66 21.99
CA ASP A 185 -8.37 6.39 23.18
C ASP A 185 -8.85 4.93 23.18
N VAL A 186 -9.14 4.40 21.98
CA VAL A 186 -9.27 2.98 21.72
C VAL A 186 -8.15 2.57 20.73
N PRO A 187 -7.06 1.95 21.22
CA PRO A 187 -5.80 1.89 20.48
C PRO A 187 -5.66 0.67 19.58
N ASP A 188 -6.55 -0.31 19.65
CA ASP A 188 -6.54 -1.47 18.75
C ASP A 188 -7.90 -2.17 18.67
N VAL A 189 -8.07 -2.95 17.60
CA VAL A 189 -9.13 -3.94 17.45
C VAL A 189 -8.54 -5.28 17.03
N ALA A 190 -9.05 -6.36 17.61
CA ALA A 190 -8.71 -7.71 17.18
C ALA A 190 -9.34 -8.02 15.81
N ALA A 191 -8.56 -8.59 14.91
CA ALA A 191 -9.03 -9.21 13.68
C ALA A 191 -9.40 -10.68 13.94
N ARG A 192 -9.98 -11.34 12.94
CA ARG A 192 -10.25 -12.78 13.00
C ARG A 192 -8.92 -13.52 13.13
N GLU A 193 -8.86 -14.52 14.00
CA GLU A 193 -7.67 -15.37 14.15
C GLU A 193 -7.21 -15.91 12.79
N THR A 194 -5.91 -15.88 12.53
CA THR A 194 -5.29 -16.35 11.28
C THR A 194 -5.65 -15.50 10.05
N SER A 195 -6.22 -14.30 10.20
CA SER A 195 -6.55 -13.43 9.07
C SER A 195 -5.33 -12.65 8.55
N GLY A 196 -4.47 -12.19 9.45
CA GLY A 196 -3.26 -11.42 9.15
C GLY A 196 -3.55 -10.11 8.42
N PRO A 197 -4.11 -9.08 9.09
CA PRO A 197 -4.34 -7.76 8.52
C PRO A 197 -3.08 -7.18 7.84
N ARG A 198 -3.23 -6.66 6.62
CA ARG A 198 -2.09 -6.23 5.79
C ARG A 198 -2.14 -4.76 5.39
N HIS A 199 -3.00 -4.40 4.44
CA HIS A 199 -3.21 -3.02 3.98
C HIS A 199 -4.65 -2.59 4.30
N LEU A 200 -4.94 -1.29 4.18
CA LEU A 200 -6.29 -0.77 4.33
C LEU A 200 -6.57 0.39 3.39
N ALA A 201 -7.85 0.64 3.12
CA ALA A 201 -8.31 1.77 2.35
C ALA A 201 -9.46 2.47 3.08
N PHE A 202 -9.40 3.80 3.16
CA PHE A 202 -10.47 4.63 3.70
C PHE A 202 -11.50 4.91 2.62
N HIS A 203 -12.79 4.85 2.96
CA HIS A 203 -13.80 5.43 2.10
C HIS A 203 -13.61 6.96 2.05
N PRO A 204 -13.67 7.60 0.86
CA PRO A 204 -13.30 9.02 0.70
C PRO A 204 -14.13 9.99 1.55
N THR A 205 -15.43 9.70 1.77
CA THR A 205 -16.34 10.62 2.48
C THR A 205 -17.13 10.01 3.64
N LYS A 206 -16.95 8.72 3.95
CA LYS A 206 -17.74 8.00 4.95
C LYS A 206 -16.78 7.43 5.99
N PRO A 207 -17.20 7.24 7.25
CA PRO A 207 -16.34 6.71 8.31
C PRO A 207 -16.19 5.18 8.19
N TRP A 208 -15.86 4.70 6.98
CA TRP A 208 -15.66 3.29 6.67
C TRP A 208 -14.20 3.06 6.31
N VAL A 209 -13.67 1.96 6.83
CA VAL A 209 -12.32 1.49 6.55
C VAL A 209 -12.41 0.04 6.12
N TYR A 210 -11.75 -0.30 5.02
CA TYR A 210 -11.67 -1.66 4.51
C TYR A 210 -10.25 -2.16 4.70
N VAL A 211 -10.08 -3.26 5.42
CA VAL A 211 -8.77 -3.86 5.70
C VAL A 211 -8.69 -5.19 4.97
N VAL A 212 -7.66 -5.36 4.15
CA VAL A 212 -7.38 -6.64 3.50
C VAL A 212 -6.52 -7.51 4.40
N ASN A 213 -6.92 -8.77 4.52
CA ASN A 213 -6.30 -9.78 5.36
C ASN A 213 -5.49 -10.74 4.48
N GLU A 214 -4.17 -10.77 4.71
CA GLU A 214 -3.23 -11.49 3.85
C GLU A 214 -3.40 -13.00 3.93
N LEU A 215 -3.60 -13.56 5.13
CA LEU A 215 -3.46 -15.00 5.35
C LEU A 215 -4.68 -15.81 4.93
N ASP A 216 -5.87 -15.22 5.02
CA ASP A 216 -7.14 -15.89 4.70
C ASP A 216 -7.85 -15.32 3.46
N SER A 217 -7.24 -14.35 2.79
CA SER A 217 -7.77 -13.67 1.60
C SER A 217 -9.19 -13.13 1.79
N THR A 218 -9.35 -12.29 2.80
CA THR A 218 -10.62 -11.63 3.11
C THR A 218 -10.46 -10.12 3.23
N VAL A 219 -11.58 -9.41 3.14
CA VAL A 219 -11.67 -7.98 3.48
C VAL A 219 -12.61 -7.82 4.67
N THR A 220 -12.12 -7.19 5.73
CA THR A 220 -12.94 -6.77 6.87
C THR A 220 -13.29 -5.28 6.74
N ALA A 221 -14.58 -4.95 6.87
CA ALA A 221 -15.07 -3.59 6.86
C ALA A 221 -15.35 -3.09 8.29
N TYR A 222 -14.89 -1.89 8.60
CA TYR A 222 -14.95 -1.27 9.93
C TYR A 222 -15.61 0.10 9.87
N HIS A 223 -16.34 0.47 10.93
CA HIS A 223 -16.61 1.87 11.24
C HIS A 223 -15.43 2.46 12.01
N LEU A 224 -14.96 3.65 11.61
CA LEU A 224 -13.98 4.43 12.36
C LEU A 224 -14.69 5.51 13.17
N ASP A 225 -14.54 5.48 14.49
CA ASP A 225 -14.99 6.57 15.36
C ASP A 225 -13.99 7.74 15.29
N ALA A 226 -14.42 8.84 14.67
CA ALA A 226 -13.57 10.01 14.43
C ALA A 226 -13.12 10.74 15.70
N LYS A 227 -13.70 10.42 16.87
CA LYS A 227 -13.30 11.02 18.14
C LYS A 227 -12.28 10.15 18.84
N THR A 228 -12.53 8.86 18.99
CA THR A 228 -11.77 7.94 19.85
C THR A 228 -10.72 7.13 19.09
N GLY A 229 -10.86 6.98 17.77
CA GLY A 229 -10.03 6.08 16.96
C GLY A 229 -10.51 4.63 16.97
N GLU A 230 -11.65 4.33 17.61
CA GLU A 230 -12.20 2.98 17.69
C GLU A 230 -12.59 2.45 16.30
N LEU A 231 -12.16 1.22 16.01
CA LEU A 231 -12.57 0.47 14.83
C LEU A 231 -13.61 -0.59 15.21
N LYS A 232 -14.82 -0.51 14.66
CA LYS A 232 -15.89 -1.51 14.87
C LYS A 232 -16.12 -2.34 13.61
N PRO A 233 -15.76 -3.63 13.57
CA PRO A 233 -16.02 -4.47 12.41
C PRO A 233 -17.52 -4.67 12.21
N PHE A 234 -18.01 -4.57 10.98
CA PHE A 234 -19.42 -4.80 10.64
C PHE A 234 -19.62 -5.81 9.49
N GLN A 235 -18.54 -6.23 8.83
CA GLN A 235 -18.57 -7.25 7.79
C GLN A 235 -17.18 -7.87 7.59
N ILE A 236 -17.14 -9.14 7.23
CA ILE A 236 -15.99 -9.80 6.62
C ILE A 236 -16.47 -10.55 5.37
N VAL A 237 -15.75 -10.44 4.27
CA VAL A 237 -16.05 -11.11 2.98
C VAL A 237 -14.79 -11.72 2.37
N SER A 238 -14.94 -12.84 1.67
CA SER A 238 -13.86 -13.41 0.86
C SER A 238 -13.52 -12.49 -0.32
N SER A 239 -12.24 -12.38 -0.65
CA SER A 239 -11.77 -11.79 -1.92
C SER A 239 -11.44 -12.82 -2.98
N LEU A 240 -11.65 -14.11 -2.73
CA LEU A 240 -11.47 -15.18 -3.71
C LEU A 240 -12.79 -15.53 -4.39
N ALA A 241 -12.71 -16.05 -5.62
CA ALA A 241 -13.85 -16.74 -6.21
C ALA A 241 -14.25 -17.94 -5.34
N ASP A 242 -15.54 -18.24 -5.26
CA ASP A 242 -16.07 -19.37 -4.48
C ASP A 242 -15.62 -20.74 -5.02
N THR A 243 -15.07 -20.76 -6.23
CA THR A 243 -14.49 -21.94 -6.90
C THR A 243 -12.99 -22.11 -6.67
N PHE A 244 -12.30 -21.14 -6.09
CA PHE A 244 -10.85 -21.22 -5.86
C PHE A 244 -10.55 -21.89 -4.52
N THR A 245 -9.88 -23.05 -4.58
CA THR A 245 -9.64 -23.91 -3.40
C THR A 245 -8.16 -24.08 -3.04
N ALA A 246 -7.25 -23.46 -3.79
CA ALA A 246 -5.82 -23.50 -3.52
C ALA A 246 -5.39 -22.42 -2.53
N ASN A 247 -4.09 -22.38 -2.20
CA ASN A 247 -3.55 -21.33 -1.35
C ASN A 247 -3.56 -19.98 -2.07
N SER A 248 -4.02 -18.96 -1.38
CA SER A 248 -3.94 -17.56 -1.83
C SER A 248 -3.59 -16.65 -0.66
N ARG A 249 -2.96 -15.52 -0.99
CA ARG A 249 -2.63 -14.47 -0.03
C ARG A 249 -2.96 -13.11 -0.60
N SER A 250 -3.91 -12.39 0.00
CA SER A 250 -4.21 -11.04 -0.45
C SER A 250 -3.03 -10.08 -0.24
N SER A 251 -3.03 -8.98 -0.99
CA SER A 251 -1.95 -8.01 -0.97
C SER A 251 -2.49 -6.58 -0.88
N GLU A 252 -2.86 -5.98 -2.01
CA GLU A 252 -3.23 -4.57 -2.10
C GLU A 252 -4.73 -4.36 -1.93
N ILE A 253 -5.14 -3.17 -1.47
CA ILE A 253 -6.54 -2.76 -1.41
C ILE A 253 -6.68 -1.26 -1.68
N GLU A 254 -7.57 -0.89 -2.59
CA GLU A 254 -7.90 0.52 -2.86
C GLU A 254 -9.41 0.71 -2.94
N VAL A 255 -9.87 1.91 -2.57
CA VAL A 255 -11.24 2.39 -2.80
C VAL A 255 -11.16 3.40 -3.94
N ASP A 256 -12.08 3.31 -4.91
CA ASP A 256 -12.14 4.30 -5.98
C ASP A 256 -12.47 5.70 -5.44
N GLN A 257 -12.18 6.75 -6.22
CA GLN A 257 -12.41 8.13 -5.72
C GLN A 257 -13.87 8.44 -5.43
N ALA A 258 -14.82 7.73 -6.04
CA ALA A 258 -16.25 7.91 -5.77
C ALA A 258 -16.72 7.16 -4.52
N GLY A 259 -15.92 6.24 -3.96
CA GLY A 259 -16.28 5.41 -2.81
C GLY A 259 -17.29 4.31 -3.13
N GLN A 260 -17.48 3.98 -4.40
CA GLN A 260 -18.49 3.04 -4.87
C GLN A 260 -17.92 1.63 -5.08
N THR A 261 -16.61 1.51 -5.26
CA THR A 261 -15.96 0.25 -5.57
C THR A 261 -14.69 0.06 -4.74
N VAL A 262 -14.52 -1.15 -4.19
CA VAL A 262 -13.29 -1.57 -3.51
C VAL A 262 -12.62 -2.65 -4.35
N TYR A 263 -11.31 -2.54 -4.50
CA TYR A 263 -10.49 -3.50 -5.23
C TYR A 263 -9.53 -4.18 -4.25
N ALA A 264 -9.30 -5.48 -4.39
CA ALA A 264 -8.28 -6.18 -3.61
C ALA A 264 -7.52 -7.18 -4.48
N SER A 265 -6.19 -7.27 -4.35
CA SER A 265 -5.40 -8.25 -5.11
C SER A 265 -5.12 -9.52 -4.32
N ASN A 266 -5.08 -10.66 -5.02
CA ASN A 266 -4.82 -11.98 -4.44
C ASN A 266 -3.62 -12.65 -5.14
N ARG A 267 -2.59 -13.01 -4.37
CA ARG A 267 -1.41 -13.74 -4.85
C ARG A 267 -1.63 -15.23 -4.67
N GLY A 268 -1.65 -15.99 -5.76
CA GLY A 268 -2.01 -17.42 -5.78
C GLY A 268 -3.24 -17.68 -6.65
N GLU A 269 -4.36 -16.98 -6.41
CA GLU A 269 -5.43 -16.90 -7.42
C GLU A 269 -5.04 -15.98 -8.59
N ASP A 270 -4.06 -15.10 -8.36
CA ASP A 270 -3.53 -14.15 -9.34
C ASP A 270 -4.65 -13.31 -9.97
N SER A 271 -5.42 -12.68 -9.08
CA SER A 271 -6.67 -11.98 -9.39
C SER A 271 -6.76 -10.61 -8.71
N ILE A 272 -7.64 -9.77 -9.24
CA ILE A 272 -8.20 -8.58 -8.60
C ILE A 272 -9.68 -8.84 -8.31
N ALA A 273 -10.02 -8.87 -7.03
CA ALA A 273 -11.39 -8.87 -6.55
C ALA A 273 -11.99 -7.47 -6.66
N VAL A 274 -13.18 -7.36 -7.24
CA VAL A 274 -13.93 -6.11 -7.37
C VAL A 274 -15.19 -6.21 -6.53
N PHE A 275 -15.33 -5.31 -5.57
CA PHE A 275 -16.49 -5.24 -4.69
C PHE A 275 -17.29 -3.97 -4.96
N SER A 276 -18.61 -4.10 -5.08
CA SER A 276 -19.50 -2.94 -4.96
C SER A 276 -19.68 -2.56 -3.49
N VAL A 277 -19.73 -1.25 -3.22
CA VAL A 277 -19.99 -0.69 -1.89
C VAL A 277 -21.47 -0.31 -1.80
N ASN A 278 -22.18 -0.86 -0.82
CA ASN A 278 -23.53 -0.42 -0.52
C ASN A 278 -23.51 1.03 0.04
N PRO A 279 -24.18 2.00 -0.59
CA PRO A 279 -24.00 3.42 -0.27
C PRO A 279 -24.59 3.84 1.09
N VAL A 280 -25.40 2.98 1.71
CA VAL A 280 -26.04 3.23 3.02
C VAL A 280 -25.27 2.55 4.14
N SER A 281 -24.94 1.27 3.97
CA SER A 281 -24.35 0.43 5.01
C SER A 281 -22.84 0.28 4.92
N GLY A 282 -22.22 0.63 3.79
CA GLY A 282 -20.80 0.42 3.53
C GLY A 282 -20.41 -1.02 3.26
N ARG A 283 -21.39 -1.94 3.22
CA ARG A 283 -21.16 -3.36 2.99
C ARG A 283 -20.68 -3.64 1.58
N LEU A 284 -19.71 -4.55 1.48
CA LEU A 284 -19.12 -5.03 0.25
C LEU A 284 -19.89 -6.24 -0.29
N THR A 285 -20.06 -6.27 -1.60
CA THR A 285 -20.48 -7.46 -2.37
C THR A 285 -19.50 -7.69 -3.49
N LEU A 286 -18.90 -8.89 -3.55
CA LEU A 286 -18.02 -9.28 -4.65
C LEU A 286 -18.84 -9.35 -5.95
N ILE A 287 -18.46 -8.54 -6.94
CA ILE A 287 -19.16 -8.46 -8.24
C ILE A 287 -18.32 -8.99 -9.39
N GLN A 288 -17.00 -9.11 -9.22
CA GLN A 288 -16.09 -9.67 -10.22
C GLN A 288 -14.80 -10.19 -9.56
N THR A 289 -14.28 -11.29 -10.09
CA THR A 289 -12.88 -11.71 -9.90
C THR A 289 -12.20 -11.62 -11.25
N GLN A 290 -11.37 -10.59 -11.44
CA GLN A 290 -10.65 -10.33 -12.69
C GLN A 290 -9.27 -10.97 -12.62
N ALA A 291 -8.88 -11.76 -13.63
CA ALA A 291 -7.52 -12.25 -13.74
C ALA A 291 -6.53 -11.08 -13.85
N ALA A 292 -5.42 -11.13 -13.10
CA ALA A 292 -4.37 -10.11 -13.10
C ALA A 292 -3.52 -10.11 -14.39
N MET A 293 -3.71 -11.12 -15.24
CA MET A 293 -2.94 -11.34 -16.48
C MET A 293 -1.43 -11.43 -16.25
N GLY A 294 -1.05 -11.94 -15.09
CA GLY A 294 0.33 -12.18 -14.66
C GLY A 294 0.31 -12.99 -13.36
N ARG A 295 1.46 -13.10 -12.68
CA ARG A 295 1.58 -13.87 -11.44
C ARG A 295 1.96 -12.99 -10.27
N THR A 296 1.37 -13.27 -9.11
CA THR A 296 1.63 -12.56 -7.86
C THR A 296 1.37 -11.05 -8.02
N PRO A 297 0.10 -10.63 -8.24
CA PRO A 297 -0.27 -9.21 -8.30
C PRO A 297 -0.08 -8.55 -6.92
N ARG A 298 1.17 -8.15 -6.63
CA ARG A 298 1.56 -7.68 -5.30
C ARG A 298 1.01 -6.29 -5.02
N PHE A 299 0.83 -5.49 -6.06
CA PHE A 299 0.30 -4.15 -5.98
C PHE A 299 -0.59 -3.88 -7.19
N PHE A 300 -1.53 -2.97 -7.04
CA PHE A 300 -2.15 -2.31 -8.16
C PHE A 300 -2.42 -0.86 -7.76
N VAL A 301 -2.67 0.00 -8.74
CA VAL A 301 -3.03 1.39 -8.48
C VAL A 301 -3.99 1.90 -9.55
N LEU A 302 -5.00 2.65 -9.14
CA LEU A 302 -5.85 3.43 -10.05
C LEU A 302 -5.14 4.69 -10.52
N ASP A 303 -5.27 5.01 -11.80
CA ASP A 303 -4.80 6.29 -12.32
C ASP A 303 -5.62 7.46 -11.72
N PRO A 304 -5.11 8.70 -11.72
CA PRO A 304 -5.84 9.84 -11.16
C PRO A 304 -7.23 10.09 -11.78
N SER A 305 -7.51 9.56 -12.99
CA SER A 305 -8.83 9.64 -13.63
C SER A 305 -9.77 8.46 -13.34
N ASN A 306 -9.33 7.44 -12.59
CA ASN A 306 -10.04 6.16 -12.36
C ASN A 306 -10.49 5.45 -13.65
N ARG A 307 -9.80 5.67 -14.78
CA ARG A 307 -10.09 4.99 -16.04
C ARG A 307 -9.24 3.75 -16.24
N TRP A 308 -8.05 3.75 -15.63
CA TRP A 308 -7.06 2.69 -15.78
C TRP A 308 -6.63 2.17 -14.41
N MET A 309 -6.50 0.86 -14.32
CA MET A 309 -5.83 0.18 -13.21
C MET A 309 -4.53 -0.43 -13.74
N TYR A 310 -3.44 -0.23 -13.01
CA TYR A 310 -2.14 -0.83 -13.30
C TYR A 310 -1.87 -1.93 -12.30
N VAL A 311 -1.81 -3.17 -12.75
CA VAL A 311 -1.54 -4.35 -11.92
C VAL A 311 -0.07 -4.72 -12.03
N LEU A 312 0.62 -4.71 -10.89
CA LEU A 312 2.05 -5.00 -10.78
C LEU A 312 2.24 -6.46 -10.38
N ASN A 313 2.62 -7.29 -11.36
CA ASN A 313 2.78 -8.72 -11.21
C ASN A 313 4.25 -9.06 -10.91
N GLU A 314 4.54 -9.33 -9.65
CA GLU A 314 5.90 -9.51 -9.12
C GLU A 314 6.65 -10.68 -9.77
N ASP A 315 5.97 -11.82 -9.94
CA ASP A 315 6.59 -13.08 -10.36
C ASP A 315 6.56 -13.30 -11.87
N SER A 316 5.86 -12.45 -12.61
CA SER A 316 5.88 -12.44 -14.08
C SER A 316 6.62 -11.24 -14.68
N ASP A 317 7.11 -10.31 -13.85
CA ASP A 317 7.85 -9.11 -14.29
C ASP A 317 7.07 -8.23 -15.26
N THR A 318 5.78 -8.03 -14.97
CA THR A 318 4.89 -7.26 -15.83
C THR A 318 4.09 -6.24 -15.05
N ILE A 319 3.83 -5.11 -15.71
CA ILE A 319 2.77 -4.19 -15.33
C ILE A 319 1.69 -4.28 -16.41
N VAL A 320 0.51 -4.75 -16.02
CA VAL A 320 -0.65 -4.91 -16.92
C VAL A 320 -1.60 -3.74 -16.68
N THR A 321 -2.12 -3.15 -17.77
CA THR A 321 -3.16 -2.13 -17.69
C THR A 321 -4.53 -2.76 -17.91
N LEU A 322 -5.46 -2.52 -17.00
CA LEU A 322 -6.86 -2.89 -17.11
C LEU A 322 -7.70 -1.61 -17.25
N GLY A 323 -8.73 -1.65 -18.08
CA GLY A 323 -9.73 -0.58 -18.17
C GLY A 323 -10.74 -0.71 -17.03
N VAL A 324 -11.10 0.40 -16.41
CA VAL A 324 -12.13 0.49 -15.37
C VAL A 324 -13.43 0.95 -16.01
N LYS A 325 -14.49 0.16 -15.89
CA LYS A 325 -15.81 0.54 -16.41
C LYS A 325 -16.47 1.55 -15.50
N SER A 326 -16.82 2.71 -16.05
CA SER A 326 -17.40 3.81 -15.29
C SER A 326 -18.77 3.52 -14.66
N GLN A 327 -19.47 2.47 -15.11
CA GLN A 327 -20.82 2.15 -14.64
C GLN A 327 -20.82 1.46 -13.27
N ASP A 328 -19.89 0.54 -13.03
CA ASP A 328 -19.89 -0.34 -11.86
C ASP A 328 -18.48 -0.60 -11.29
N GLY A 329 -17.45 0.01 -11.88
CA GLY A 329 -16.05 -0.19 -11.50
C GLY A 329 -15.47 -1.54 -11.92
N THR A 330 -16.22 -2.39 -12.64
CA THR A 330 -15.68 -3.67 -13.12
C THR A 330 -14.51 -3.43 -14.07
N LEU A 331 -13.59 -4.38 -14.09
CA LEU A 331 -12.36 -4.31 -14.86
C LEU A 331 -12.52 -5.04 -16.19
N SER A 332 -11.84 -4.55 -17.22
CA SER A 332 -11.73 -5.21 -18.52
C SER A 332 -10.27 -5.25 -18.98
N PRO A 333 -9.75 -6.40 -19.44
CA PRO A 333 -8.41 -6.50 -20.01
C PRO A 333 -8.20 -5.51 -21.16
N THR A 334 -7.00 -4.93 -21.22
CA THR A 334 -6.51 -4.20 -22.40
C THR A 334 -5.45 -5.03 -23.11
N GLN A 335 -4.86 -4.48 -24.18
CA GLN A 335 -3.67 -5.05 -24.83
C GLN A 335 -2.37 -4.38 -24.34
N HIS A 336 -2.44 -3.58 -23.27
CA HIS A 336 -1.32 -2.78 -22.78
C HIS A 336 -0.65 -3.46 -21.59
N GLU A 337 0.59 -3.86 -21.82
CA GLU A 337 1.50 -4.45 -20.85
C GLU A 337 2.89 -3.85 -21.06
N VAL A 338 3.65 -3.69 -19.98
CA VAL A 338 5.08 -3.37 -20.05
C VAL A 338 5.87 -4.31 -19.16
N SER A 339 7.02 -4.77 -19.65
CA SER A 339 7.97 -5.52 -18.83
C SER A 339 8.60 -4.60 -17.79
N CYS A 340 8.59 -5.04 -16.53
CA CYS A 340 9.24 -4.37 -15.42
C CYS A 340 9.61 -5.45 -14.41
N GLY A 341 10.89 -5.61 -14.08
CA GLY A 341 11.34 -6.67 -13.18
C GLY A 341 10.74 -6.53 -11.78
N SER A 342 10.09 -7.57 -11.28
CA SER A 342 9.54 -7.69 -9.92
C SER A 342 8.93 -6.40 -9.33
N PRO A 343 7.92 -5.79 -9.99
CA PRO A 343 7.35 -4.51 -9.58
C PRO A 343 6.42 -4.73 -8.38
N VAL A 344 6.50 -3.85 -7.37
CA VAL A 344 5.80 -4.05 -6.08
C VAL A 344 5.15 -2.80 -5.51
N CYS A 345 5.34 -1.61 -6.10
CA CYS A 345 4.61 -0.41 -5.75
C CYS A 345 4.66 0.60 -6.92
N MET A 346 3.61 1.40 -7.10
CA MET A 346 3.55 2.42 -8.14
C MET A 346 2.85 3.68 -7.62
N VAL A 347 3.40 4.86 -7.91
CA VAL A 347 2.76 6.15 -7.63
C VAL A 347 2.78 7.06 -8.85
N PHE A 348 1.73 7.86 -9.02
CA PHE A 348 1.62 8.86 -10.10
C PHE A 348 1.99 10.25 -9.63
N VAL A 349 2.67 11.00 -10.49
CA VAL A 349 2.87 12.44 -10.35
C VAL A 349 2.32 13.13 -11.59
N SER A 350 1.36 14.03 -11.38
CA SER A 350 0.88 14.90 -12.44
C SER A 350 1.97 15.89 -12.81
N ALA A 351 2.10 16.18 -14.12
CA ALA A 351 3.04 17.18 -14.60
C ALA A 351 2.44 18.57 -14.49
#